data_AF-A0A663EA79-F1
#
_entry.id   AF-A0A663EA79-F1
#
_cell.length_a   1.000
_cell.length_b   1.000
_cell.length_c   1.000
_cell.angle_alpha   90.00
_cell.angle_beta   90.00
_cell.angle_gamma   90.00
#
_symmetry.space_group_name_H-M   'P 1'
#
loop_
_entity.id
_entity.type
_entity.pdbx_description
1 polymer ?
#
loop_
_entity_poly.entity_id
_entity_poly.type
_entity_poly.pdbx_seq_one_letter_code
_entity_poly.pdbx_strand_id
1 'polypeptide(L)'
;MKVLLLKDPKDKDSGPDPYMKELGLYGFEATLIPVLSFEFVSLETLFEKLSHPECYGGLVFTSPRALEAIKLCLKENSKNEAWSKSLKQRWNTKPAYVVGKATASLVEEIGLIPQGEKSGNAEKLAEYICSRYRSWVKNVISGSCQCNEVDLGASDTRGGVPGDPRLRCMLPSKCPS
;
A
#
# COMPACT_ATOMS: atom_id res chain seq x y z
N MET A 1 -0.29 -0.86 44.20
CA MET A 1 1.00 -0.71 43.47
C MET A 1 0.71 0.09 42.20
N LYS A 2 1.57 1.05 41.84
CA LYS A 2 1.37 1.91 40.66
C LYS A 2 2.00 1.28 39.43
N VAL A 3 1.32 1.34 38.29
CA VAL A 3 1.78 0.77 37.01
C VAL A 3 1.73 1.84 35.93
N LEU A 4 2.79 1.94 35.13
CA LEU A 4 2.86 2.89 34.02
C LEU A 4 2.72 2.14 32.69
N LEU A 5 1.74 2.52 31.88
CA LEU A 5 1.49 1.95 30.56
C LEU A 5 1.98 2.92 29.49
N LEU A 6 3.03 2.55 28.77
CA LEU A 6 3.60 3.30 27.66
C LEU A 6 3.12 2.68 26.34
N LYS A 7 1.95 3.10 25.86
CA LYS A 7 1.36 2.56 24.62
C LYS A 7 0.57 3.60 23.87
N ASP A 8 0.34 3.33 22.58
CA ASP A 8 -0.56 4.13 21.77
C ASP A 8 -1.98 4.05 22.35
N PRO A 9 -2.66 5.18 22.56
CA PRO A 9 -4.04 5.17 23.00
C PRO A 9 -4.87 4.51 21.89
N LYS A 10 -5.82 3.64 22.26
CA LYS A 10 -6.78 3.12 21.26
C LYS A 10 -7.61 4.29 20.71
N ASP A 11 -8.19 4.09 19.54
CA ASP A 11 -9.18 5.01 18.98
C ASP A 11 -10.25 5.35 20.02
N LYS A 12 -10.62 6.64 20.05
CA LYS A 12 -11.44 7.27 21.10
C LYS A 12 -12.81 6.60 21.29
N ASP A 13 -13.28 5.82 20.32
CA ASP A 13 -14.57 5.12 20.35
C ASP A 13 -14.51 3.71 20.97
N SER A 14 -13.32 3.20 21.33
CA SER A 14 -13.14 1.81 21.79
C SER A 14 -13.32 1.57 23.29
N GLY A 15 -13.82 2.57 24.04
CA GLY A 15 -14.00 2.47 25.49
C GLY A 15 -12.69 2.45 26.29
N PRO A 16 -12.74 2.10 27.60
CA PRO A 16 -11.56 2.08 28.46
C PRO A 16 -10.54 1.02 28.01
N ASP A 17 -9.26 1.37 28.11
CA ASP A 17 -8.17 0.49 27.69
C ASP A 17 -8.22 -0.87 28.42
N PRO A 18 -8.08 -2.01 27.71
CA PRO A 18 -8.18 -3.32 28.34
C PRO A 18 -7.14 -3.56 29.43
N TYR A 19 -5.94 -2.98 29.31
CA TYR A 19 -4.92 -3.09 30.36
C TYR A 19 -5.32 -2.27 31.58
N MET A 20 -5.83 -1.06 31.39
CA MET A 20 -6.33 -0.23 32.50
C MET A 20 -7.48 -0.92 33.24
N LYS A 21 -8.41 -1.52 32.48
CA LYS A 21 -9.54 -2.26 33.04
C LYS A 21 -9.08 -3.46 33.87
N GLU A 22 -8.23 -4.31 33.32
CA GLU A 22 -7.77 -5.50 34.04
C GLU A 22 -6.87 -5.16 35.22
N LEU A 23 -5.91 -4.24 35.07
CA LEU A 23 -5.06 -3.82 36.18
C LEU A 23 -5.89 -3.22 37.33
N GLY A 24 -6.95 -2.47 37.01
CA GLY A 24 -7.90 -1.96 38.01
C GLY A 24 -8.63 -3.06 38.77
N LEU A 25 -9.02 -4.16 38.11
CA LEU A 25 -9.69 -5.31 38.75
C LEU A 25 -8.79 -6.00 39.80
N TYR A 26 -7.48 -5.99 39.61
CA TYR A 26 -6.51 -6.54 40.56
C TYR A 26 -5.97 -5.50 41.57
N GLY A 27 -6.56 -4.29 41.65
CA GLY A 27 -6.17 -3.26 42.61
C GLY A 27 -4.88 -2.51 42.28
N PHE A 28 -4.45 -2.54 41.01
CA PHE A 28 -3.33 -1.72 40.53
C PHE A 28 -3.82 -0.34 40.06
N GLU A 29 -3.07 0.69 40.40
CA GLU A 29 -3.30 2.05 39.91
C GLU A 29 -2.48 2.23 38.62
N ALA A 30 -3.12 2.03 37.48
CA ALA A 30 -2.48 2.15 36.17
C ALA A 30 -2.61 3.58 35.61
N THR A 31 -1.52 4.10 35.03
CA THR A 31 -1.52 5.39 34.31
C THR A 31 -1.00 5.17 32.89
N LEU A 32 -1.79 5.56 31.88
CA LEU A 32 -1.42 5.45 30.47
C LEU A 32 -0.79 6.75 29.98
N ILE A 33 0.43 6.65 29.43
CA ILE A 33 1.12 7.74 28.76
C ILE A 33 1.28 7.37 27.27
N PRO A 34 0.68 8.15 26.35
CA PRO A 34 0.88 7.95 24.92
C PRO A 34 2.30 8.37 24.54
N VAL A 35 3.09 7.43 24.01
CA VAL A 35 4.50 7.67 23.66
C VAL A 35 4.74 7.82 22.16
N LEU A 36 3.77 7.48 21.31
CA LEU A 36 3.83 7.75 19.88
C LEU A 36 2.64 8.63 19.46
N SER A 37 2.91 9.50 18.50
CA SER A 37 1.92 10.29 17.79
C SER A 37 2.29 10.26 16.32
N PHE A 38 1.28 10.29 15.46
CA PHE A 38 1.45 10.27 14.01
C PHE A 38 0.55 11.35 13.42
N GLU A 39 1.06 12.01 12.39
CA GLU A 39 0.32 12.99 11.63
C GLU A 39 0.36 12.61 10.15
N PHE A 40 -0.77 12.83 9.48
CA PHE A 40 -0.87 12.57 8.06
C PHE A 40 -0.42 13.79 7.28
N VAL A 41 0.67 13.64 6.54
CA VAL A 41 1.27 14.70 5.73
C VAL A 41 1.04 14.46 4.24
N SER A 42 1.03 15.55 3.46
CA SER A 42 0.98 15.50 1.98
C SER A 42 -0.20 14.72 1.39
N LEU A 43 -1.37 14.79 2.04
CA LEU A 43 -2.60 14.12 1.60
C LEU A 43 -3.06 14.53 0.19
N GLU A 44 -2.78 15.78 -0.21
CA GLU A 44 -3.11 16.27 -1.56
C GLU A 44 -2.24 15.60 -2.62
N THR A 45 -0.92 15.63 -2.44
CA THR A 45 0.04 14.94 -3.33
C THR A 45 -0.23 13.44 -3.41
N LEU A 46 -0.61 12.81 -2.28
CA LEU A 46 -1.03 11.40 -2.26
C LEU A 46 -2.20 11.16 -3.21
N PHE A 47 -3.24 12.00 -3.14
CA PHE A 47 -4.41 11.86 -4.00
C PHE A 47 -4.09 12.16 -5.48
N GLU A 48 -3.24 13.15 -5.76
CA GLU A 48 -2.76 13.41 -7.12
C GLU A 48 -2.07 12.19 -7.71
N LYS A 49 -1.18 11.53 -6.96
CA LYS A 49 -0.53 10.29 -7.43
C LYS A 49 -1.53 9.16 -7.60
N LEU A 50 -2.50 9.02 -6.71
CA LEU A 50 -3.58 8.02 -6.84
C LEU A 50 -4.51 8.27 -8.03
N SER A 51 -4.59 9.51 -8.50
CA SER A 51 -5.40 9.88 -9.68
C SER A 51 -4.78 9.43 -11.01
N HIS A 52 -3.50 9.05 -11.00
CA HIS A 52 -2.74 8.66 -12.20
C HIS A 52 -2.25 7.20 -12.13
N PRO A 53 -3.16 6.20 -12.07
CA PRO A 53 -2.79 4.78 -11.98
C PRO A 53 -1.96 4.29 -13.17
N GLU A 54 -2.05 4.94 -14.33
CA GLU A 54 -1.24 4.66 -15.52
C GLU A 54 0.26 4.81 -15.28
N CYS A 55 0.67 5.69 -14.36
CA CYS A 55 2.07 5.91 -14.04
C CYS A 55 2.64 4.81 -13.12
N TYR A 56 1.82 3.89 -12.61
CA TYR A 56 2.24 2.91 -11.60
C TYR A 56 1.91 1.48 -12.01
N GLY A 57 2.78 0.55 -11.63
CA GLY A 57 2.58 -0.88 -11.85
C GLY A 57 1.68 -1.55 -10.80
N GLY A 58 1.39 -0.90 -9.67
CA GLY A 58 0.63 -1.45 -8.56
C GLY A 58 0.78 -0.62 -7.28
N LEU A 59 0.17 -1.09 -6.20
CA LEU A 59 0.24 -0.46 -4.87
C LEU A 59 0.85 -1.43 -3.86
N VAL A 60 1.53 -0.89 -2.85
CA VAL A 60 2.06 -1.66 -1.74
C VAL A 60 1.68 -0.95 -0.44
N PHE A 61 0.99 -1.67 0.44
CA PHE A 61 0.56 -1.19 1.75
C PHE A 61 1.23 -2.00 2.85
N THR A 62 2.16 -1.35 3.55
CA THR A 62 2.93 -1.96 4.64
C THR A 62 2.39 -1.60 6.02
N SER A 63 1.47 -0.63 6.10
CA SER A 63 0.90 -0.14 7.36
C SER A 63 -0.58 0.19 7.20
N PRO A 64 -1.44 -0.14 8.19
CA PRO A 64 -2.84 0.28 8.19
C PRO A 64 -3.00 1.82 8.14
N ARG A 65 -2.04 2.56 8.72
CA ARG A 65 -2.04 4.03 8.72
C ARG A 65 -1.97 4.61 7.31
N ALA A 66 -1.27 3.95 6.38
CA ALA A 66 -1.24 4.40 4.99
C ALA A 66 -2.64 4.39 4.35
N LEU A 67 -3.50 3.44 4.75
CA LEU A 67 -4.87 3.42 4.27
C LEU A 67 -5.78 4.39 4.99
N GLU A 68 -5.58 4.62 6.28
CA GLU A 68 -6.26 5.70 6.99
C GLU A 68 -5.99 7.05 6.32
N ALA A 69 -4.75 7.31 5.88
CA ALA A 69 -4.40 8.49 5.10
C ALA A 69 -5.22 8.59 3.81
N ILE A 70 -5.35 7.48 3.07
CA ILE A 70 -6.15 7.44 1.83
C ILE A 70 -7.62 7.68 2.16
N LYS A 71 -8.18 7.03 3.19
CA LYS A 71 -9.56 7.25 3.61
C LYS A 71 -9.80 8.71 3.98
N LEU A 72 -8.84 9.36 4.64
CA LEU A 72 -8.90 10.79 4.95
C LEU A 72 -8.90 11.64 3.67
N CYS A 73 -8.05 11.34 2.68
CA CYS A 73 -8.12 12.00 1.36
C CYS A 73 -9.50 11.83 0.70
N LEU A 74 -10.09 10.64 0.83
CA LEU A 74 -11.38 10.28 0.24
C LEU A 74 -12.59 10.80 1.05
N LYS A 75 -12.40 11.45 2.21
CA LYS A 75 -13.50 12.13 2.91
C LYS A 75 -13.99 13.37 2.15
N GLU A 76 -13.15 13.94 1.28
CA GLU A 76 -13.53 15.04 0.42
C GLU A 76 -14.46 14.54 -0.70
N ASN A 77 -15.67 15.09 -0.82
CA ASN A 77 -16.70 14.60 -1.76
C ASN A 77 -16.21 14.54 -3.21
N SER A 78 -15.48 15.55 -3.67
CA SER A 78 -14.88 15.62 -5.01
C SER A 78 -13.96 14.43 -5.30
N LYS A 79 -13.07 14.11 -4.35
CA LYS A 79 -12.10 13.03 -4.42
C LYS A 79 -12.76 11.66 -4.32
N ASN A 80 -13.77 11.53 -3.46
CA ASN A 80 -14.56 10.31 -3.32
C ASN A 80 -15.31 9.95 -4.61
N GLU A 81 -15.95 10.93 -5.23
CA GLU A 81 -16.64 10.71 -6.51
C GLU A 81 -15.67 10.26 -7.59
N ALA A 82 -14.51 10.92 -7.73
CA ALA A 82 -13.48 10.51 -8.69
C ALA A 82 -12.98 9.08 -8.42
N TRP A 83 -12.80 8.73 -7.14
CA TRP A 83 -12.38 7.40 -6.70
C TRP A 83 -13.40 6.32 -7.07
N SER A 84 -14.64 6.53 -6.65
CA SER A 84 -15.74 5.59 -6.83
C SER A 84 -16.15 5.42 -8.29
N LYS A 85 -16.03 6.48 -9.10
CA LYS A 85 -16.43 6.49 -10.50
C LYS A 85 -15.44 5.78 -11.43
N SER A 86 -14.14 5.97 -11.25
CA SER A 86 -13.14 5.40 -12.19
C SER A 86 -11.88 4.85 -11.53
N LEU A 87 -11.31 5.54 -10.54
CA LEU A 87 -9.96 5.19 -10.06
C LEU A 87 -9.96 3.82 -9.38
N LYS A 88 -10.98 3.49 -8.60
CA LYS A 88 -11.11 2.17 -7.95
C LYS A 88 -11.03 1.02 -8.96
N GLN A 89 -11.71 1.13 -10.10
CA GLN A 89 -11.65 0.09 -11.13
C GLN A 89 -10.27 0.04 -11.80
N ARG A 90 -9.69 1.20 -12.12
CA ARG A 90 -8.35 1.30 -12.73
C ARG A 90 -7.24 0.78 -11.81
N TRP A 91 -7.39 0.92 -10.50
CA TRP A 91 -6.46 0.35 -9.52
C TRP A 91 -6.69 -1.15 -9.33
N ASN A 92 -7.92 -1.64 -9.43
CA ASN A 92 -8.22 -3.08 -9.36
C ASN A 92 -7.70 -3.89 -10.56
N THR A 93 -7.37 -3.26 -11.70
CA THR A 93 -6.65 -3.94 -12.79
C THR A 93 -5.17 -4.17 -12.46
N LYS A 94 -4.66 -3.58 -11.38
CA LYS A 94 -3.28 -3.64 -10.92
C LYS A 94 -3.19 -4.40 -9.59
N PRO A 95 -2.04 -5.03 -9.29
CA PRO A 95 -1.87 -5.69 -8.01
C PRO A 95 -1.76 -4.67 -6.87
N ALA A 96 -2.55 -4.89 -5.81
CA ALA A 96 -2.43 -4.19 -4.54
C ALA A 96 -1.87 -5.17 -3.49
N TYR A 97 -0.61 -4.96 -3.09
CA TYR A 97 0.10 -5.81 -2.15
C TYR A 97 -0.08 -5.30 -0.72
N VAL A 98 -0.28 -6.20 0.24
CA VAL A 98 -0.49 -5.86 1.66
C VAL A 98 0.34 -6.72 2.58
N VAL A 99 0.76 -6.15 3.72
CA VAL A 99 1.35 -6.90 4.83
C VAL A 99 0.31 -7.09 5.94
N GLY A 100 -0.08 -8.34 6.19
CA GLY A 100 -0.93 -8.71 7.32
C GLY A 100 -2.43 -8.50 7.08
N LYS A 101 -3.23 -9.23 7.87
CA LYS A 101 -4.69 -9.28 7.73
C LYS A 101 -5.38 -7.95 8.08
N ALA A 102 -4.87 -7.23 9.08
CA ALA A 102 -5.44 -5.96 9.50
C ALA A 102 -5.41 -4.91 8.36
N THR A 103 -4.29 -4.83 7.65
CA THR A 103 -4.17 -3.95 6.47
C THR A 103 -5.02 -4.47 5.31
N ALA A 104 -5.12 -5.78 5.11
CA ALA A 104 -5.98 -6.36 4.07
C ALA A 104 -7.45 -5.95 4.22
N SER A 105 -8.01 -6.03 5.44
CA SER A 105 -9.39 -5.62 5.71
C SER A 105 -9.63 -4.14 5.40
N LEU A 106 -8.67 -3.27 5.70
CA LEU A 106 -8.79 -1.84 5.37
C LEU A 106 -8.67 -1.59 3.85
N VAL A 107 -7.92 -2.42 3.11
CA VAL A 107 -7.82 -2.34 1.63
C VAL A 107 -9.15 -2.75 0.98
N GLU A 108 -9.80 -3.76 1.52
CA GLU A 108 -11.13 -4.19 1.04
C GLU A 108 -12.17 -3.10 1.26
N GLU A 109 -12.09 -2.35 2.36
CA GLU A 109 -13.01 -1.26 2.67
C GLU A 109 -12.91 -0.08 1.67
N ILE A 110 -11.71 0.23 1.16
CA ILE A 110 -11.54 1.20 0.07
C ILE A 110 -11.92 0.61 -1.31
N GLY A 111 -12.26 -0.69 -1.34
CA GLY A 111 -12.76 -1.39 -2.51
C GLY A 111 -11.66 -1.91 -3.44
N LEU A 112 -10.44 -2.10 -2.94
CA LEU A 112 -9.36 -2.74 -3.68
C LEU A 112 -9.26 -4.23 -3.29
N ILE A 113 -8.63 -5.04 -4.16
CA ILE A 113 -8.41 -6.47 -3.91
C ILE A 113 -6.99 -6.69 -3.36
N PRO A 114 -6.83 -6.94 -2.04
CA PRO A 114 -5.50 -7.14 -1.45
C PRO A 114 -4.87 -8.47 -1.87
N GLN A 115 -3.54 -8.48 -1.98
CA GLN A 115 -2.74 -9.67 -2.25
C GLN A 115 -1.53 -9.72 -1.32
N GLY A 116 -1.12 -10.92 -0.89
CA GLY A 116 0.06 -11.07 -0.04
C GLY A 116 -0.18 -10.90 1.46
N GLU A 117 -1.45 -10.86 1.92
CA GLU A 117 -1.81 -10.81 3.35
C GLU A 117 -1.15 -11.91 4.21
N LYS A 118 -0.82 -13.06 3.61
CA LYS A 118 -0.17 -14.21 4.26
C LYS A 118 1.35 -14.08 4.40
N SER A 119 1.97 -13.06 3.81
CA SER A 119 3.41 -12.86 3.82
C SER A 119 3.94 -12.57 5.24
N GLY A 120 3.12 -11.94 6.09
CA GLY A 120 3.40 -11.69 7.50
C GLY A 120 4.45 -10.60 7.78
N ASN A 121 5.43 -10.40 6.90
CA ASN A 121 6.45 -9.36 7.00
C ASN A 121 6.77 -8.72 5.64
N ALA A 122 7.56 -7.65 5.66
CA ALA A 122 7.92 -6.89 4.47
C ALA A 122 8.89 -7.67 3.56
N GLU A 123 9.80 -8.45 4.14
CA GLU A 123 10.81 -9.21 3.38
C GLU A 123 10.16 -10.30 2.53
N LYS A 124 9.27 -11.11 3.12
CA LYS A 124 8.53 -12.16 2.38
C LYS A 124 7.60 -11.57 1.36
N LEU A 125 7.01 -10.39 1.63
CA LEU A 125 6.20 -9.70 0.63
C LEU A 125 7.06 -9.26 -0.56
N ALA A 126 8.25 -8.72 -0.32
CA ALA A 126 9.17 -8.33 -1.39
C ALA A 126 9.61 -9.56 -2.22
N GLU A 127 9.93 -10.68 -1.58
CA GLU A 127 10.24 -11.94 -2.26
C GLU A 127 9.06 -12.45 -3.11
N TYR A 128 7.83 -12.36 -2.57
CA TYR A 128 6.62 -12.72 -3.28
C TYR A 128 6.40 -11.86 -4.54
N ILE A 129 6.55 -10.54 -4.41
CA ILE A 129 6.43 -9.59 -5.53
C ILE A 129 7.48 -9.90 -6.61
N CYS A 130 8.74 -10.05 -6.20
CA CYS A 130 9.86 -10.36 -7.12
C CYS A 130 9.66 -11.70 -7.84
N SER A 131 9.22 -12.73 -7.11
CA SER A 131 8.98 -14.07 -7.68
C SER A 131 7.85 -14.05 -8.71
N ARG A 132 6.77 -13.33 -8.40
CA ARG A 132 5.64 -13.16 -9.31
C ARG A 132 6.03 -12.42 -10.58
N TYR A 133 6.82 -11.35 -10.45
CA TYR A 133 7.31 -10.60 -11.60
C TYR A 133 8.24 -11.44 -12.48
N ARG A 134 9.17 -12.20 -11.88
CA ARG A 134 10.03 -13.13 -12.62
C ARG A 134 9.23 -14.20 -13.36
N SER A 135 8.15 -14.71 -12.77
CA SER A 135 7.25 -15.66 -13.43
C SER A 135 6.52 -15.02 -14.60
N TRP A 136 6.01 -13.80 -14.43
CA TRP A 136 5.37 -13.03 -15.50
C TRP A 136 6.32 -12.81 -16.69
N VAL A 137 7.54 -12.34 -16.44
CA VAL A 137 8.56 -12.12 -17.48
C VAL A 137 8.90 -13.43 -18.19
N LYS A 138 9.07 -14.54 -17.46
CA LYS A 138 9.35 -15.85 -18.06
C LYS A 138 8.22 -16.33 -18.96
N ASN A 139 6.96 -16.20 -18.54
CA ASN A 139 5.80 -16.62 -19.31
C ASN A 139 5.57 -15.75 -20.57
N VAL A 140 5.88 -14.46 -20.49
CA VAL A 140 5.86 -13.56 -21.66
C VAL A 140 6.94 -13.94 -22.66
N ILE A 141 8.15 -14.26 -22.20
CA ILE A 141 9.27 -14.67 -23.06
C ILE A 141 9.08 -16.09 -23.61
N SER A 142 8.39 -16.99 -22.89
CA SER A 142 8.21 -18.40 -23.27
C SER A 142 7.05 -18.69 -24.22
N GLY A 143 6.38 -17.67 -24.78
CA GLY A 143 5.60 -17.82 -26.01
C GLY A 143 4.33 -18.67 -25.93
N SER A 144 3.39 -18.30 -25.06
CA SER A 144 1.99 -18.74 -25.18
C SER A 144 1.00 -17.61 -24.92
N CYS A 145 1.28 -16.44 -25.49
CA CYS A 145 0.30 -15.37 -25.69
C CYS A 145 0.12 -15.17 -27.19
N GLN A 146 -0.99 -15.65 -27.75
CA GLN A 146 -1.57 -15.03 -28.94
C GLN A 146 -2.14 -13.67 -28.52
N CYS A 147 -1.26 -12.70 -28.33
CA CYS A 147 -1.66 -11.30 -28.26
C CYS A 147 -1.38 -10.73 -29.65
N ASN A 148 -2.46 -10.35 -30.35
CA ASN A 148 -2.33 -9.57 -31.56
C ASN A 148 -1.46 -8.35 -31.27
N GLU A 149 -0.45 -8.23 -32.12
CA GLU A 149 0.53 -7.18 -32.20
C GLU A 149 -0.16 -5.84 -32.37
N VAL A 150 -0.15 -5.02 -31.32
CA VAL A 150 -0.31 -3.56 -31.45
C VAL A 150 0.66 -2.89 -30.48
N ASP A 151 1.73 -2.39 -31.08
CA ASP A 151 2.68 -1.38 -30.62
C ASP A 151 3.52 -1.66 -29.37
N LEU A 152 4.54 -2.51 -29.54
CA LEU A 152 5.85 -2.22 -28.96
C LEU A 152 6.71 -1.55 -30.05
N GLY A 153 6.63 -0.23 -30.12
CA GLY A 153 7.43 0.60 -31.01
C GLY A 153 8.93 0.33 -30.82
N ALA A 154 9.53 -0.28 -31.84
CA ALA A 154 10.96 -0.37 -32.01
C ALA A 154 11.50 0.95 -32.56
N SER A 155 12.44 1.57 -31.84
CA SER A 155 13.52 2.49 -32.28
C SER A 155 13.99 3.28 -31.03
N ASP A 156 15.25 3.55 -30.73
CA ASP A 156 16.48 3.69 -31.52
C ASP A 156 17.66 3.39 -30.57
N THR A 157 18.56 2.50 -30.98
CA THR A 157 19.86 2.25 -30.34
C THR A 157 20.86 3.28 -30.84
N ARG A 158 21.39 4.15 -29.98
CA ARG A 158 22.71 4.77 -30.19
C ARG A 158 23.34 5.32 -28.90
N GLY A 159 24.36 4.60 -28.40
CA GLY A 159 25.50 5.15 -27.66
C GLY A 159 25.44 5.17 -26.12
N GLY A 160 26.25 4.32 -25.47
CA GLY A 160 26.87 4.66 -24.18
C GLY A 160 26.70 3.67 -23.01
N VAL A 161 27.73 2.83 -22.81
CA VAL A 161 28.13 2.07 -21.60
C VAL A 161 27.24 0.88 -21.13
N PRO A 162 27.78 -0.35 -21.00
CA PRO A 162 27.05 -1.48 -20.43
C PRO A 162 26.94 -1.31 -18.90
N GLY A 163 25.83 -0.72 -18.44
CA GLY A 163 25.41 -0.78 -17.05
C GLY A 163 24.73 -2.12 -16.74
N ASP A 164 25.07 -2.70 -15.59
CA ASP A 164 24.54 -3.96 -15.05
C ASP A 164 23.00 -4.08 -15.23
N PRO A 165 22.48 -5.14 -15.88
CA PRO A 165 21.05 -5.31 -16.12
C PRO A 165 20.21 -5.54 -14.85
N ARG A 166 20.82 -5.60 -13.66
CA ARG A 166 20.13 -5.90 -12.39
C ARG A 166 19.44 -4.71 -11.71
N LEU A 167 19.54 -3.49 -12.22
CA LEU A 167 19.04 -2.29 -11.53
C LEU A 167 18.07 -1.39 -12.34
N ARG A 168 17.63 -1.80 -13.53
CA ARG A 168 16.75 -0.97 -14.38
C ARG A 168 15.24 -1.17 -14.17
N CYS A 169 14.82 -1.56 -12.97
CA CYS A 169 13.42 -1.90 -12.70
C CYS A 169 12.81 -1.08 -11.55
N MET A 170 12.96 0.25 -11.57
CA MET A 170 12.11 1.15 -10.77
C MET A 170 11.99 2.54 -11.41
N LEU A 171 11.67 2.67 -12.70
CA LEU A 171 11.20 3.96 -13.22
C LEU A 171 10.19 3.73 -14.36
N PRO A 172 8.92 4.17 -14.20
CA PRO A 172 8.11 4.52 -15.36
C PRO A 172 8.79 5.69 -16.05
N SER A 173 9.16 5.50 -17.30
CA SER A 173 9.65 6.55 -18.18
C SER A 173 8.62 7.69 -18.29
N LYS A 174 9.05 8.89 -17.86
CA LYS A 174 8.50 10.23 -18.18
C LYS A 174 7.01 10.44 -17.90
N CYS A 175 6.70 11.09 -16.77
CA CYS A 175 5.52 11.96 -16.68
C CYS A 175 5.83 13.26 -17.47
N PRO A 176 4.97 13.72 -18.40
CA PRO A 176 5.10 15.06 -18.95
C PRO A 176 4.78 16.11 -17.88
N SER A 177 5.50 17.23 -17.95
CA SER A 177 5.34 18.44 -17.12
C SER A 177 4.11 19.24 -17.52
#